data_AF-A0A1Y1N1D2-F1
#
_entry.id   AF-A0A1Y1N1D2-F1
#
_cell.length_a   1.000
_cell.length_b   1.000
_cell.length_c   1.000
_cell.angle_alpha   90.00
_cell.angle_beta   90.00
_cell.angle_gamma   90.00
#
_symmetry.space_group_name_H-M   'P 1'
#
loop_
_entity.id
_entity.type
_entity.pdbx_description
1 polymer ?
#
loop_
_entity_poly.entity_id
_entity_poly.type
_entity_poly.pdbx_seq_one_letter_code
_entity_poly.pdbx_strand_id
1 'polypeptide(L)'
;MNDNHSKVNVLYANAKIVQDNNEEVLQKLANAISDYFYNRGLLIQYTDNVRLHVTLMNTKYRSKSAQNTPKRSRWPTKRIPFNATSIIEKYKDFYFGEKVLDSIHLSCMSSKGEDGFYAPLSVIRF
;
A
#
# COMPACT_ATOMS: atom_id res chain seq x y z
N MET A 1 12.46 2.17 4.27
CA MET A 1 12.00 0.76 4.22
C MET A 1 12.49 0.07 5.49
N ASN A 2 12.00 -1.12 5.84
CA ASN A 2 12.56 -1.87 6.98
C ASN A 2 14.01 -2.27 6.62
N ASP A 3 14.99 -2.00 7.49
CA ASP A 3 16.42 -2.11 7.15
C ASP A 3 16.87 -3.55 6.86
N ASN A 4 16.09 -4.53 7.33
CA ASN A 4 16.34 -5.93 7.03
C ASN A 4 15.65 -6.38 5.73
N HIS A 5 16.37 -6.23 4.61
CA HIS A 5 15.90 -6.66 3.29
C HIS A 5 15.81 -8.19 3.12
N SER A 6 16.42 -8.98 4.02
CA SER A 6 16.36 -10.45 3.95
C SER A 6 15.03 -11.05 4.43
N LYS A 7 14.23 -10.27 5.18
CA LYS A 7 12.94 -10.71 5.77
C LYS A 7 11.87 -9.65 5.60
N VAL A 8 11.32 -9.54 4.40
CA VAL A 8 10.29 -8.55 4.04
C VAL A 8 8.91 -9.17 3.92
N ASN A 9 7.90 -8.47 4.41
CA ASN A 9 6.48 -8.85 4.30
C ASN A 9 5.70 -7.94 3.33
N VAL A 10 6.12 -6.69 3.19
CA VAL A 10 5.57 -5.70 2.27
C VAL A 10 6.74 -4.99 1.61
N LEU A 11 6.80 -5.03 0.28
CA LEU A 11 7.70 -4.23 -0.53
C LEU A 11 6.89 -3.15 -1.23
N TYR A 12 7.40 -1.92 -1.22
CA TYR A 12 6.71 -0.76 -1.77
C TYR A 12 7.70 0.16 -2.48
N ALA A 13 7.19 0.93 -3.45
CA ALA A 13 7.88 2.08 -4.03
C ALA A 13 7.55 3.34 -3.24
N ASN A 14 8.51 4.27 -3.17
CA ASN A 14 8.27 5.59 -2.61
C ASN A 14 7.40 6.40 -3.58
N ALA A 15 6.41 7.10 -3.04
CA ALA A 15 5.60 8.05 -3.80
C ALA A 15 6.05 9.48 -3.41
N LYS A 16 6.41 10.29 -4.41
CA LYS A 16 6.81 11.69 -4.25
C LYS A 16 6.14 12.54 -5.31
N ILE A 17 5.90 13.81 -5.02
CA ILE A 17 5.48 14.79 -6.04
C ILE A 17 6.72 15.20 -6.84
N VAL A 18 6.63 15.15 -8.18
CA VAL A 18 7.75 15.39 -9.10
C VAL A 18 7.96 16.88 -9.40
N GLN A 19 6.89 17.67 -9.46
CA GLN A 19 6.91 18.97 -10.13
C GLN A 19 7.03 20.20 -9.23
N ASP A 20 7.13 20.04 -7.91
CA ASP A 20 7.25 21.21 -7.05
C ASP A 20 8.06 20.85 -5.81
N ASN A 21 8.80 21.81 -5.26
CA ASN A 21 9.50 21.68 -3.98
C ASN A 21 8.54 21.45 -2.78
N ASN A 22 7.26 21.23 -3.08
CA ASN A 22 6.15 21.00 -2.19
C ASN A 22 5.81 19.50 -2.06
N GLU A 23 6.79 18.66 -1.68
CA GLU A 23 6.50 17.29 -1.17
C GLU A 23 5.39 17.32 -0.10
N GLU A 24 5.22 18.47 0.56
CA GLU A 24 4.17 18.75 1.54
C GLU A 24 2.73 18.70 1.00
N VAL A 25 2.42 18.96 -0.27
CA VAL A 25 0.99 19.10 -0.68
C VAL A 25 0.25 17.77 -0.60
N LEU A 26 0.79 16.71 -1.20
CA LEU A 26 0.17 15.38 -1.14
C LEU A 26 0.17 14.85 0.30
N GLN A 27 1.24 15.12 1.06
CA GLN A 27 1.34 14.73 2.46
C GLN A 27 0.30 15.45 3.33
N LYS A 28 0.13 16.77 3.17
CA LYS A 28 -0.88 17.59 3.86
C LYS A 28 -2.28 17.12 3.51
N LEU A 29 -2.55 16.85 2.24
CA LEU A 29 -3.84 16.30 1.79
C LEU A 29 -4.12 14.94 2.45
N ALA A 30 -3.16 14.02 2.43
CA ALA A 30 -3.32 12.69 3.03
C ALA A 30 -3.54 12.77 4.56
N ASN A 31 -2.77 13.63 5.25
CA ASN A 31 -2.94 13.88 6.68
C ASN A 31 -4.31 14.49 6.99
N ALA A 32 -4.73 15.53 6.25
CA ALA A 32 -6.02 16.17 6.45
C ALA A 32 -7.20 15.20 6.28
N ILE A 33 -7.12 14.28 5.30
CA ILE A 33 -8.11 13.22 5.13
C ILE A 33 -8.10 12.28 6.35
N SER A 34 -6.92 11.82 6.79
CA SER A 34 -6.80 10.95 7.97
C SER A 34 -7.40 11.60 9.22
N ASP A 35 -7.05 12.86 9.48
CA ASP A 35 -7.53 13.63 10.64
C ASP A 35 -9.04 13.85 10.58
N TYR A 36 -9.59 14.12 9.38
CA TYR A 36 -11.03 14.30 9.20
C TYR A 36 -11.82 13.05 9.61
N PHE A 37 -11.37 11.86 9.22
CA PHE A 37 -12.02 10.60 9.60
C PHE A 37 -11.73 10.22 11.06
N TYR A 38 -10.52 10.48 11.57
CA TYR A 38 -10.17 10.24 12.97
C TYR A 38 -11.03 11.07 13.93
N ASN A 39 -11.15 12.38 13.70
CA ASN A 39 -11.95 13.30 14.52
C ASN A 39 -13.45 12.95 14.54
N ARG A 40 -13.92 12.16 13.57
CA ARG A 40 -15.29 11.63 13.49
C ARG A 40 -15.45 10.23 14.07
N GLY A 41 -14.40 9.66 14.65
CA GLY A 41 -14.41 8.31 15.23
C GLY A 41 -14.44 7.18 14.21
N LEU A 42 -14.09 7.45 12.95
CA LEU A 42 -14.16 6.48 11.85
C LEU A 42 -12.80 5.82 11.52
N LEU A 43 -11.72 6.30 12.14
CA LEU A 43 -10.36 5.81 11.93
C LEU A 43 -9.62 5.73 13.27
N ILE A 44 -8.68 4.79 13.38
CA ILE A 44 -7.74 4.70 14.50
C ILE A 44 -6.42 5.31 14.02
N GLN A 45 -5.93 6.36 14.70
CA GLN A 45 -4.66 7.00 14.36
C GLN A 45 -3.49 6.23 14.99
N TYR A 46 -2.52 5.83 14.17
CA TYR A 46 -1.35 5.07 14.61
C TYR A 46 -0.05 5.88 14.55
N THR A 47 -0.02 6.94 13.74
CA THR A 47 1.13 7.83 13.53
C THR A 47 0.64 9.24 13.23
N ASP A 48 1.48 10.24 13.52
CA ASP A 48 1.14 11.65 13.26
C ASP A 48 1.00 11.94 11.76
N ASN A 49 1.83 11.30 10.93
CA ASN A 49 1.81 11.46 9.47
C ASN A 49 1.41 10.17 8.76
N VAL A 50 0.61 10.29 7.70
CA VAL A 50 0.30 9.18 6.79
C VAL A 50 1.55 8.78 6.01
N ARG A 51 1.93 7.50 6.05
CA ARG A 51 3.08 6.98 5.29
C ARG A 51 2.70 6.67 3.85
N LEU A 52 2.91 7.63 2.96
CA LEU A 52 2.64 7.47 1.53
C LEU A 52 3.60 6.47 0.87
N HIS A 53 3.04 5.48 0.15
CA HIS A 53 3.81 4.48 -0.60
C HIS A 53 2.92 3.75 -1.61
N VAL A 54 3.53 3.18 -2.65
CA VAL A 54 2.86 2.28 -3.61
C VAL A 54 3.26 0.84 -3.30
N THR A 55 2.33 0.03 -2.78
CA THR A 55 2.62 -1.38 -2.49
C THR A 55 2.84 -2.16 -3.79
N LEU A 56 4.03 -2.76 -3.94
CA LEU A 56 4.38 -3.59 -5.09
C LEU A 56 4.16 -5.08 -4.80
N MET A 57 4.51 -5.52 -3.59
CA MET A 57 4.34 -6.92 -3.18
C MET A 57 3.95 -7.02 -1.72
N ASN A 58 3.05 -7.95 -1.40
CA ASN A 58 2.62 -8.21 -0.04
C ASN A 58 2.41 -9.71 0.19
N THR A 59 3.15 -10.29 1.14
CA THR A 59 3.11 -11.72 1.48
C THR A 59 1.75 -12.20 1.96
N LYS A 60 0.85 -11.28 2.38
CA LYS A 60 -0.54 -11.57 2.72
C LYS A 60 -1.30 -12.22 1.55
N TYR A 61 -0.95 -11.88 0.32
CA TYR A 61 -1.64 -12.37 -0.89
C TYR A 61 -0.97 -13.58 -1.53
N ARG A 62 0.05 -14.18 -0.88
CA ARG A 62 0.68 -15.39 -1.40
C ARG A 62 -0.36 -16.51 -1.49
N SER A 63 -0.66 -16.97 -2.71
CA SER A 63 -1.62 -18.04 -2.93
C SER A 63 -1.19 -19.32 -2.20
N LYS A 64 -2.15 -19.97 -1.55
CA LYS A 64 -1.94 -21.30 -0.96
C LYS A 64 -1.74 -22.39 -2.02
N SER A 65 -2.03 -22.12 -3.30
CA SER A 65 -1.87 -23.09 -4.39
C SER A 65 -0.41 -23.47 -4.67
N ALA A 66 0.57 -22.65 -4.27
CA ALA A 66 1.99 -22.97 -4.38
C ALA A 66 2.47 -23.97 -3.32
N GLN A 67 1.64 -24.26 -2.30
CA GLN A 67 1.90 -25.33 -1.36
C GLN A 67 0.95 -26.49 -1.67
N ASN A 68 1.51 -27.60 -2.17
CA ASN A 68 0.89 -28.93 -2.13
C ASN A 68 0.75 -29.43 -0.67
N THR A 69 0.35 -28.56 0.26
CA THR A 69 0.12 -28.91 1.65
C THR A 69 -1.37 -29.22 1.84
N PRO A 70 -1.72 -30.38 2.41
CA PRO A 70 -3.11 -30.76 2.64
C PRO A 70 -3.83 -29.66 3.44
N LYS A 71 -5.11 -29.42 3.09
CA LYS A 71 -6.05 -28.49 3.76
C LYS A 71 -6.36 -28.88 5.22
N ARG A 72 -5.35 -29.03 6.09
CA ARG A 72 -5.51 -29.60 7.44
C ARG A 72 -5.15 -28.68 8.61
N SER A 73 -4.83 -27.41 8.37
CA SER A 73 -4.64 -26.47 9.48
C SER A 73 -5.86 -25.56 9.65
N ARG A 74 -6.56 -25.72 10.79
CA ARG A 74 -7.57 -24.78 11.33
C ARG A 74 -6.95 -23.44 11.79
N TRP A 75 -5.63 -23.28 11.68
CA TRP A 75 -4.89 -22.13 12.17
C TRP A 75 -4.47 -21.21 11.01
N PRO A 76 -4.53 -19.87 11.19
CA PRO A 76 -4.08 -18.93 10.17
C PRO A 76 -2.63 -19.23 9.82
N THR A 77 -2.37 -19.52 8.54
CA THR A 77 -1.03 -19.77 8.03
C THR A 77 -0.16 -18.55 8.32
N LYS A 78 0.86 -18.71 9.17
CA LYS A 78 1.79 -17.63 9.53
C LYS A 78 2.37 -17.02 8.25
N ARG A 79 2.39 -15.69 8.16
CA ARG A 79 2.98 -14.98 7.01
C ARG A 79 4.44 -15.39 6.87
N ILE A 80 4.79 -15.86 5.68
CA ILE A 80 6.17 -16.24 5.35
C ILE A 80 6.83 -15.03 4.68
N PRO A 81 7.84 -14.40 5.30
CA PRO A 81 8.57 -13.30 4.67
C PRO A 81 9.33 -13.79 3.43
N PHE A 82 9.84 -12.87 2.61
CA PHE A 82 10.74 -13.17 1.50
C PHE A 82 12.01 -12.33 1.58
N ASN A 83 13.07 -12.81 0.94
CA ASN A 83 14.32 -12.06 0.79
C ASN A 83 14.18 -11.13 -0.41
N ALA A 84 14.22 -9.82 -0.16
CA ALA A 84 14.11 -8.77 -1.16
C ALA A 84 15.47 -8.15 -1.52
N THR A 85 16.59 -8.62 -0.96
CA THR A 85 17.93 -8.00 -1.11
C THR A 85 18.28 -7.77 -2.58
N SER A 86 18.22 -8.80 -3.43
CA SER A 86 18.56 -8.67 -4.85
C SER A 86 17.62 -7.74 -5.62
N ILE A 87 16.35 -7.62 -5.19
CA ILE A 87 15.40 -6.69 -5.80
C ILE A 87 15.79 -5.26 -5.44
N ILE A 88 16.11 -5.00 -4.17
CA ILE A 88 16.53 -3.68 -3.71
C ILE A 88 17.87 -3.27 -4.33
N GLU A 89 18.85 -4.16 -4.36
CA GLU A 89 20.16 -3.89 -4.99
C GLU A 89 20.01 -3.45 -6.45
N LYS A 90 19.07 -4.06 -7.19
CA LYS A 90 18.85 -3.78 -8.60
C LYS A 90 17.91 -2.60 -8.87
N TYR A 91 16.91 -2.37 -8.00
CA TYR A 91 15.78 -1.48 -8.30
C TYR A 91 15.52 -0.39 -7.25
N LYS A 92 16.41 -0.19 -6.26
CA LYS A 92 16.23 0.84 -5.22
C LYS A 92 15.98 2.25 -5.79
N ASP A 93 16.59 2.57 -6.93
CA ASP A 93 16.52 3.88 -7.60
C ASP A 93 15.72 3.80 -8.91
N PHE A 94 14.90 2.76 -9.08
CA PHE A 94 14.11 2.58 -10.30
C PHE A 94 12.98 3.60 -10.40
N TYR A 95 12.90 4.30 -11.54
CA TYR A 95 11.81 5.21 -11.84
C TYR A 95 10.59 4.46 -12.39
N PHE A 96 9.54 4.34 -11.57
CA PHE A 96 8.30 3.67 -11.96
C PHE A 96 7.40 4.49 -12.89
N GLY A 97 7.58 5.81 -12.93
CA GLY A 97 6.74 6.73 -13.69
C GLY A 97 6.13 7.83 -12.83
N GLU A 98 5.32 8.65 -13.49
CA GLU A 98 4.57 9.76 -12.92
C GLU A 98 3.09 9.61 -13.28
N LYS A 99 2.21 10.07 -12.40
CA LYS A 99 0.77 10.14 -12.66
C LYS A 99 0.21 11.43 -12.09
N VAL A 100 -0.61 12.11 -12.88
CA VAL A 100 -1.42 13.24 -12.43
C VAL A 100 -2.47 12.74 -11.45
N LEU A 101 -2.58 13.41 -10.30
CA LEU A 101 -3.64 13.16 -9.32
C LEU A 101 -4.96 13.75 -9.86
N ASP A 102 -5.75 12.91 -10.52
CA ASP A 102 -7.02 13.28 -11.15
C ASP A 102 -8.24 12.97 -10.26
N SER A 103 -8.07 12.11 -9.25
CA SER A 103 -9.18 11.60 -8.45
C SER A 103 -8.77 10.99 -7.12
N ILE A 104 -9.72 10.95 -6.17
CA ILE A 104 -9.62 10.24 -4.89
C ILE A 104 -10.83 9.33 -4.75
N HIS A 105 -10.58 8.06 -4.46
CA HIS A 105 -11.61 7.03 -4.32
C HIS A 105 -11.76 6.62 -2.86
N LEU A 106 -12.99 6.59 -2.36
CA LEU A 106 -13.34 5.88 -1.14
C LEU A 106 -13.73 4.45 -1.51
N SER A 107 -12.81 3.49 -1.38
CA SER A 107 -13.02 2.12 -1.87
C SER A 107 -13.31 1.11 -0.75
N CYS A 108 -14.07 0.06 -1.09
CA CYS A 108 -14.34 -1.06 -0.19
C CYS A 108 -13.28 -2.17 -0.38
N MET A 109 -12.49 -2.47 0.66
CA MET A 109 -11.40 -3.47 0.58
C MET A 109 -11.87 -4.90 0.28
N SER A 110 -13.11 -5.26 0.58
CA SER A 110 -13.66 -6.61 0.38
C SER A 110 -14.28 -6.82 -1.00
N SER A 111 -14.43 -5.76 -1.80
CA SER A 111 -15.10 -5.81 -3.09
C SER A 111 -14.18 -5.35 -4.22
N LYS A 112 -14.39 -5.92 -5.41
CA LYS A 112 -13.66 -5.57 -6.63
C LYS A 112 -14.62 -5.14 -7.73
N GLY A 113 -14.23 -4.14 -8.50
CA GLY A 113 -14.89 -3.75 -9.74
C GLY A 113 -14.58 -4.71 -10.88
N GLU A 114 -15.19 -4.46 -12.03
CA GLU A 114 -15.02 -5.27 -13.26
C GLU A 114 -13.59 -5.23 -13.80
N ASP A 115 -12.86 -4.13 -13.56
CA ASP A 115 -11.46 -3.94 -13.91
C ASP A 115 -10.48 -4.66 -12.97
N GLY A 116 -11.00 -5.31 -11.92
CA GLY A 116 -10.22 -5.96 -10.87
C GLY A 116 -9.66 -5.01 -9.80
N PHE A 117 -9.91 -3.70 -9.90
CA PHE A 117 -9.58 -2.73 -8.86
C PHE A 117 -10.59 -2.79 -7.71
N TYR A 118 -10.32 -2.13 -6.58
CA TYR A 118 -11.28 -2.08 -5.47
C TYR A 118 -12.52 -1.28 -5.88
N ALA A 119 -13.70 -1.84 -5.59
CA ALA A 119 -14.95 -1.17 -5.90
C ALA A 119 -15.07 0.16 -5.13
N PRO A 120 -15.28 1.31 -5.81
CA PRO A 120 -15.46 2.59 -5.14
C PRO A 120 -16.87 2.71 -4.57
N LEU A 121 -16.99 3.21 -3.34
CA LEU A 121 -18.24 3.69 -2.75
C LEU A 121 -18.52 5.15 -3.16
N SER A 122 -17.46 5.94 -3.35
CA SER A 122 -17.53 7.32 -3.81
C SER A 122 -16.22 7.72 -4.50
N VAL A 123 -16.30 8.68 -5.42
CA VAL A 123 -15.17 9.21 -6.18
C VAL A 123 -15.26 10.73 -6.24
N ILE A 124 -14.17 11.40 -5.88
CA ILE A 124 -13.98 12.85 -6.10
C ILE A 124 -12.99 13.00 -7.27
N ARG A 125 -13.26 13.93 -8.19
CA ARG A 125 -12.41 14.25 -9.35
C ARG A 125 -11.98 15.72 -9.28
N PHE A 126 -10.79 16.01 -9.80
CA PHE A 126 -10.20 17.35 -9.86
C PHE A 126 -10.15 17.89 -11.29
#